data_AF-E2AHE9-F1
#
_entry.id   AF-E2AHE9-F1
#
_cell.length_a   1.000
_cell.length_b   1.000
_cell.length_c   1.000
_cell.angle_alpha   90.00
_cell.angle_beta   90.00
_cell.angle_gamma   90.00
#
_symmetry.space_group_name_H-M   'P 1'
#
loop_
_entity.id
_entity.type
_entity.pdbx_description
1 polymer ?
#
loop_
_entity_poly.entity_id
_entity_poly.type
_entity_poly.pdbx_seq_one_letter_code
_entity_poly.pdbx_strand_id
1 'polypeptide(L)'
;MSLLPLPKVRCSSPKARKYPVDVSGTANISYGHKLRERKNCQVAKYHDKSIFEDSKEDKRKYGQFLKTLEFEKETNRKVKNKNVCRRVQQGINEDVDNFLLFKGKR
;
A
#
# COMPACT_ATOMS: atom_id res chain seq x y z
N MET A 1 5.45 -13.25 -13.14
CA MET A 1 6.48 -13.72 -12.20
C MET A 1 6.69 -12.64 -11.15
N SER A 2 6.22 -12.83 -9.92
CA SER A 2 6.39 -11.85 -8.83
C SER A 2 7.83 -11.90 -8.31
N LEU A 3 8.55 -10.78 -8.37
CA LEU A 3 9.92 -10.61 -7.87
C LEU A 3 9.92 -10.32 -6.36
N LEU A 4 9.26 -11.16 -5.56
CA LEU A 4 9.36 -11.02 -4.11
C LEU A 4 10.75 -11.50 -3.66
N PRO A 5 11.58 -10.64 -3.04
CA PRO A 5 12.91 -11.05 -2.63
C PRO A 5 12.81 -12.09 -1.51
N LEU A 6 13.20 -13.33 -1.82
CA LEU A 6 13.23 -14.41 -0.84
C LEU A 6 14.22 -14.10 0.27
N PRO A 7 13.84 -14.23 1.57
CA PRO A 7 14.67 -13.91 2.73
C PRO A 7 16.09 -14.47 2.60
N LYS A 8 17.10 -13.60 2.59
CA LYS A 8 18.52 -14.00 2.53
C LYS A 8 18.89 -14.60 3.89
N VAL A 9 19.01 -15.92 3.95
CA VAL A 9 19.50 -16.61 5.15
C VAL A 9 21.02 -16.42 5.23
N ARG A 10 21.47 -15.71 6.26
CA ARG A 10 22.88 -15.55 6.57
C ARG A 10 23.29 -16.66 7.53
N CYS A 11 23.96 -17.67 7.00
CA CYS A 11 24.57 -18.73 7.81
C CYS A 11 26.09 -18.52 7.90
N SER A 12 26.70 -18.98 8.99
CA SER A 12 28.15 -19.09 9.06
C SER A 12 28.67 -20.09 8.01
N SER A 13 29.92 -19.90 7.58
CA SER A 13 30.60 -20.88 6.72
C SER A 13 30.73 -22.22 7.44
N PRO A 14 30.61 -23.35 6.71
CA PRO A 14 30.84 -24.66 7.30
C PRO A 14 32.28 -24.72 7.83
N LYS A 15 32.43 -25.08 9.11
CA LYS A 15 33.73 -25.24 9.76
C LYS A 15 34.15 -26.70 9.72
N ALA A 16 35.44 -26.98 9.60
CA ALA A 16 35.96 -28.34 9.75
C ALA A 16 35.65 -28.89 11.16
N ARG A 17 35.37 -30.19 11.24
CA ARG A 17 35.20 -30.90 12.52
C ARG A 17 36.57 -31.03 13.20
N LYS A 18 36.60 -30.90 14.53
CA LYS A 18 37.84 -31.02 15.32
C LYS A 18 38.44 -32.43 15.26
N TYR A 19 37.56 -33.44 15.18
CA TYR A 19 37.93 -34.85 15.00
C TYR A 19 37.00 -35.44 13.93
N PRO A 20 37.37 -35.38 12.64
CA PRO A 20 36.61 -36.05 11.60
C PRO A 20 36.74 -37.57 11.79
N VAL A 21 35.62 -38.28 11.71
CA VAL A 21 35.64 -39.74 11.73
C VAL A 21 35.86 -40.20 10.30
N ASP A 22 37.02 -40.80 10.04
CA ASP A 22 37.29 -41.46 8.77
C ASP A 22 36.57 -42.81 8.80
N VAL A 23 35.47 -42.91 8.06
CA VAL A 23 34.70 -44.14 7.96
C VAL A 23 35.38 -45.05 6.94
N SER A 24 35.70 -46.29 7.33
CA SER A 24 36.34 -47.26 6.44
C SER A 24 35.51 -47.45 5.17
N GLY A 25 36.13 -47.31 4.00
CA GLY A 25 35.46 -47.38 2.69
C GLY A 25 35.16 -46.04 2.01
N THR A 26 35.40 -44.90 2.67
CA THR A 26 35.13 -43.56 2.10
C THR A 26 36.32 -42.91 1.40
N ALA A 27 37.27 -43.70 0.89
CA ALA A 27 38.56 -43.23 0.37
C ALA A 27 38.47 -42.18 -0.76
N ASN A 28 37.30 -41.97 -1.37
CA ASN A 28 37.08 -41.03 -2.47
C ASN A 28 35.77 -40.20 -2.35
N ILE A 29 35.18 -40.09 -1.15
CA ILE A 29 33.92 -39.33 -0.98
C ILE A 29 34.24 -37.86 -0.66
N SER A 30 33.43 -36.95 -1.21
CA SER A 30 33.56 -35.51 -1.01
C SER A 30 33.76 -35.14 0.47
N TYR A 31 34.61 -34.14 0.72
CA TYR A 31 35.03 -33.64 2.04
C TYR A 31 33.88 -33.20 2.97
N GLY A 32 32.61 -33.34 2.57
CA GLY A 32 31.43 -32.94 3.34
C GLY A 32 31.34 -33.62 4.71
N HIS A 33 31.77 -34.88 4.85
CA HIS A 33 31.81 -35.57 6.15
C HIS A 33 32.79 -34.94 7.15
N LYS A 34 33.80 -34.23 6.66
CA LYS A 34 34.78 -33.49 7.47
C LYS A 34 34.28 -32.12 7.90
N LEU A 35 33.17 -31.65 7.36
CA LEU A 35 32.56 -30.36 7.69
C LEU A 35 31.46 -30.51 8.74
N ARG A 36 31.37 -29.52 9.62
CA ARG A 36 30.29 -29.35 10.58
C ARG A 36 29.15 -28.58 9.92
N GLU A 37 27.92 -28.94 10.27
CA GLU A 37 26.74 -28.18 9.86
C GLU A 37 26.88 -26.70 10.22
N ARG A 38 26.33 -25.85 9.36
CA ARG A 38 26.33 -24.40 9.56
C ARG A 38 25.56 -24.08 10.83
N LYS A 39 26.19 -23.36 11.76
CA LYS A 39 25.55 -22.89 12.99
C LYS A 39 25.15 -21.43 12.87
N ASN A 40 24.18 -21.00 13.67
CA ASN A 40 23.74 -19.60 13.78
C ASN A 40 23.24 -19.03 12.44
N CYS A 41 22.40 -19.77 11.72
CA CYS A 41 21.68 -19.24 10.58
C CYS A 41 20.66 -18.22 11.06
N GLN A 42 20.82 -16.97 10.65
CA GLN A 42 19.86 -15.91 10.91
C GLN A 42 19.17 -15.55 9.61
N VAL A 43 17.85 -15.46 9.67
CA VAL A 43 17.06 -14.90 8.57
C VAL A 43 17.29 -13.39 8.58
N ALA A 44 18.10 -12.89 7.64
CA ALA A 44 18.27 -11.45 7.52
C ALA A 44 16.96 -10.87 6.99
N LYS A 45 16.32 -10.03 7.80
CA LYS A 45 15.19 -9.22 7.34
C LYS A 45 15.71 -8.30 6.24
N TYR A 46 15.11 -8.35 5.05
CA TYR A 46 15.40 -7.35 4.03
C TYR A 46 14.94 -5.99 4.56
N HIS A 47 15.91 -5.13 4.81
CA HIS A 47 15.69 -3.71 4.99
C HIS A 47 16.16 -3.00 3.72
N ASP A 48 15.67 -3.43 2.55
CA ASP A 48 15.82 -2.65 1.33
C ASP A 48 14.90 -1.44 1.44
N LYS A 49 15.40 -0.41 2.14
CA LYS A 49 14.78 0.92 2.22
C LYS A 49 14.76 1.62 0.85
N SER A 50 15.47 1.08 -0.14
CA SER A 50 15.52 1.58 -1.53
C SER A 50 14.20 1.41 -2.29
N ILE A 51 13.29 0.55 -1.83
CA ILE A 51 11.95 0.42 -2.43
C ILE A 51 11.10 1.67 -2.11
N PHE A 52 11.47 2.42 -1.06
CA PHE A 52 10.80 3.65 -0.61
C PHE A 52 11.61 4.91 -0.92
N GLU A 53 12.40 4.92 -1.99
CA GLU A 53 12.84 6.21 -2.55
C GLU A 53 11.63 6.88 -3.22
N ASP A 54 10.81 7.54 -2.40
CA ASP A 54 9.80 8.49 -2.88
C ASP A 54 10.52 9.52 -3.76
N SER A 55 10.38 9.36 -5.07
CA SER A 55 10.96 10.30 -6.01
C SER A 55 10.35 11.68 -5.75
N LYS A 56 11.13 12.75 -5.96
CA LYS A 56 10.61 14.13 -5.83
C LYS A 56 9.39 14.36 -6.72
N GLU A 57 9.26 13.60 -7.81
CA GLU A 57 8.11 13.61 -8.71
C GLU A 57 6.86 13.00 -8.07
N ASP A 58 6.98 11.90 -7.34
CA ASP A 58 5.85 11.27 -6.67
C ASP A 58 5.27 12.18 -5.57
N LYS A 59 6.12 12.90 -4.84
CA LYS A 59 5.68 13.92 -3.88
C LYS A 59 4.93 15.07 -4.55
N ARG A 60 5.37 15.49 -5.74
CA ARG A 60 4.68 16.54 -6.53
C ARG A 60 3.34 16.04 -7.06
N LYS A 61 3.29 14.82 -7.63
CA LYS A 61 2.06 14.19 -8.12
C LYS A 61 1.05 14.01 -6.99
N TYR A 62 1.50 13.53 -5.83
CA TYR A 62 0.65 13.38 -4.65
C TYR A 62 0.10 14.73 -4.16
N GLY A 63 0.94 15.76 -4.09
CA GLY A 63 0.51 17.11 -3.73
C GLY A 63 -0.51 17.70 -4.72
N GLN A 64 -0.35 17.43 -6.02
CA GLN A 64 -1.31 17.85 -7.03
C GLN A 64 -2.64 17.10 -6.90
N PHE A 65 -2.59 15.79 -6.66
CA PHE A 65 -3.77 14.96 -6.42
C PHE A 65 -4.60 15.48 -5.23
N LEU A 66 -3.94 15.80 -4.11
CA LEU A 66 -4.61 16.36 -2.93
C LEU A 66 -5.33 17.67 -3.23
N LYS A 67 -4.69 18.59 -3.95
CA LYS A 67 -5.31 19.86 -4.36
C LYS A 67 -6.56 19.65 -5.22
N THR A 68 -6.50 18.72 -6.17
CA THR A 68 -7.66 18.38 -7.01
C THR A 68 -8.80 17.82 -6.16
N LEU A 69 -8.49 16.96 -5.20
CA LEU A 69 -9.47 16.33 -4.32
C LEU A 69 -10.15 17.35 -3.39
N GLU A 70 -9.41 18.33 -2.88
CA GLU A 70 -9.96 19.44 -2.10
C GLU A 70 -10.90 20.31 -2.93
N PHE A 71 -10.49 20.67 -4.15
CA PHE A 71 -11.34 21.44 -5.07
C PHE A 71 -12.64 20.69 -5.42
N GLU A 72 -12.55 19.39 -5.69
CA GLU A 72 -13.71 18.56 -6.00
C GLU A 72 -14.68 18.49 -4.81
N LYS A 73 -14.17 18.36 -3.58
CA LYS A 73 -14.99 18.36 -2.37
C LYS A 73 -15.71 19.69 -2.18
N GLU A 74 -15.01 20.81 -2.34
CA GLU A 74 -15.61 22.14 -2.17
C GLU A 74 -16.67 22.42 -3.24
N THR A 75 -16.36 22.11 -4.49
CA THR A 75 -17.30 22.30 -5.62
C THR A 75 -18.53 21.42 -5.48
N ASN A 76 -18.37 20.14 -5.14
CA ASN A 76 -19.50 19.23 -4.87
C ASN A 76 -20.40 19.74 -3.74
N ARG A 77 -19.82 20.30 -2.67
CA ARG A 77 -20.58 20.93 -1.59
C ARG A 77 -21.38 22.13 -2.09
N LYS A 78 -20.77 23.01 -2.89
CA LYS A 78 -21.46 24.17 -3.49
C LYS A 78 -22.60 23.74 -4.42
N VAL A 79 -22.41 22.71 -5.24
CA VAL A 79 -23.44 22.16 -6.14
C VAL A 79 -24.60 21.59 -5.34
N LYS A 80 -24.33 20.80 -4.28
CA LYS A 80 -25.37 20.28 -3.40
C LYS A 80 -26.20 21.40 -2.76
N ASN A 81 -25.55 22.43 -2.23
CA ASN A 81 -26.25 23.57 -1.64
C ASN A 81 -27.11 24.31 -2.67
N LYS A 82 -26.58 24.58 -3.88
CA LYS A 82 -27.36 25.21 -4.96
C LYS A 82 -28.59 24.39 -5.33
N ASN A 83 -28.47 23.06 -5.41
CA ASN A 83 -29.59 22.18 -5.72
C ASN A 83 -30.66 22.18 -4.63
N VAL A 84 -30.25 22.20 -3.35
CA VAL A 84 -31.20 22.32 -2.22
C VAL A 84 -31.93 23.66 -2.28
N CYS A 85 -31.20 24.78 -2.42
CA CYS A 85 -31.82 26.10 -2.53
C CYS A 85 -32.81 26.18 -3.71
N ARG A 86 -32.44 25.61 -4.86
CA ARG A 86 -33.32 25.57 -6.04
C ARG A 86 -34.61 24.79 -5.75
N ARG A 87 -34.51 23.63 -5.11
CA ARG A 87 -35.69 22.83 -4.73
C ARG A 87 -36.60 23.56 -3.76
N VAL A 88 -36.04 24.25 -2.77
CA VAL A 88 -36.80 25.06 -1.81
C VAL A 88 -37.53 26.20 -2.54
N GLN A 89 -36.85 26.92 -3.43
CA GLN A 89 -37.48 27.99 -4.22
C GLN A 89 -38.61 27.47 -5.13
N GLN A 90 -38.41 26.30 -5.75
CA GLN A 90 -39.46 25.64 -6.55
C GLN A 90 -40.69 25.32 -5.71
N GLY A 91 -40.52 24.71 -4.52
CA GLY A 91 -41.64 24.42 -3.62
C GLY A 91 -42.37 25.67 -3.14
N ILE A 92 -41.64 26.74 -2.79
CA ILE A 92 -42.26 28.02 -2.40
C ILE A 92 -43.09 28.60 -3.55
N ASN A 93 -42.58 28.57 -4.78
CA ASN A 93 -43.32 29.10 -5.94
C ASN A 93 -44.57 28.27 -6.22
N GLU A 94 -44.48 26.94 -6.15
CA GLU A 94 -45.64 26.04 -6.30
C GLU A 94 -46.72 26.29 -5.24
N ASP A 95 -46.32 26.52 -3.98
CA ASP A 95 -47.25 26.85 -2.88
C ASP A 95 -47.92 28.22 -3.09
N VAL A 96 -47.16 29.22 -3.57
CA VAL A 96 -47.69 30.57 -3.88
C VAL A 96 -48.67 30.51 -5.04
N ASP A 97 -48.34 29.81 -6.12
CA ASP A 97 -49.22 29.65 -7.29
C ASP A 97 -50.54 28.95 -6.90
N ASN A 98 -50.45 27.91 -6.08
CA ASN A 98 -51.62 27.22 -5.53
C ASN A 98 -52.48 28.15 -4.64
N PHE A 99 -51.85 28.99 -3.82
CA PHE A 99 -52.57 29.93 -2.96
C PHE A 99 -53.30 31.02 -3.76
N LEU A 100 -52.67 31.54 -4.83
CA LEU A 100 -53.27 32.53 -5.73
C LEU A 100 -54.44 31.95 -6.54
N LEU A 101 -54.31 30.72 -7.03
CA LEU A 101 -55.41 29.98 -7.68
C LEU A 101 -56.60 29.77 -6.75
N PHE A 102 -56.36 29.54 -5.45
CA PHE A 102 -57.42 29.36 -4.47
C PHE A 102 -58.15 30.67 -4.14
N LYS A 103 -57.44 31.81 -4.15
CA LYS A 103 -58.06 33.14 -3.93
C LYS A 103 -58.81 33.68 -5.14
N GLY A 104 -58.41 33.35 -6.36
CA GLY A 104 -59.06 33.79 -7.60
C GLY A 104 -60.37 33.06 -7.95
N LYS A 105 -60.76 32.05 -7.16
CA LYS A 105 -61.98 31.23 -7.36
C LYS A 105 -63.15 31.60 -6.42
N ARG A 106 -63.06 32.70 -5.68
CA ARG A 106 -64.18 33.23 -4.87
C ARG A 106 -64.77 34.48 -5.50
#